data_AF-A0A517L0F1-F1
#
_entry.id   AF-A0A517L0F1-F1
#
_cell.length_a   1.000
_cell.length_b   1.000
_cell.length_c   1.000
_cell.angle_alpha   90.00
_cell.angle_beta   90.00
_cell.angle_gamma   90.00
#
_symmetry.space_group_name_H-M   'P 1'
#
loop_
_entity.id
_entity.type
_entity.pdbx_description
1 polymer ?
#
loop_
_entity_poly.entity_id
_entity_poly.type
_entity_poly.pdbx_seq_one_letter_code
_entity_poly.pdbx_strand_id
1 'polypeptide(L)'
;MSTIPYGLNKSSNPPIIPKSFDANQPDVITLHPFSSNNISTKSAQPEEDASVEERLSRLRKHYENHGMRRFCEGVMLCHENSHPHVLLLQIANSFHKLPGGWLKPDEDEIEGFQRVLDELFEPDSSAGSNSTKWEIGDACGSWWRVNFETQLYPYLPTHVTRPKECKKMYLVPLPQKDKIIAVPKNLKFLAVPLYELYENASAFGPQLAALPHYLARYRFQYVDDKGNVLAVTPGPAPEEDARTRLDDPRFVGQAVPTNGEVNGSAIDHSGQPNQADGGDIEMPESNQV
;
A
#
# COMPACT_ATOMS: atom_id res chain seq x y z
N MET A 1 6.06 -17.04 -9.41
CA MET A 1 4.81 -16.26 -9.37
C MET A 1 4.93 -15.12 -10.35
N SER A 2 3.89 -14.85 -11.15
CA SER A 2 3.89 -13.83 -12.22
C SER A 2 2.96 -12.69 -11.83
N THR A 3 3.35 -11.45 -12.13
CA THR A 3 2.48 -10.25 -12.03
C THR A 3 1.67 -10.00 -13.31
N ILE A 4 1.81 -10.89 -14.31
CA ILE A 4 1.14 -10.80 -15.60
C ILE A 4 -0.28 -11.36 -15.49
N PRO A 5 -1.30 -10.68 -16.05
CA PRO A 5 -2.68 -11.16 -16.07
C PRO A 5 -2.85 -12.61 -16.55
N TYR A 6 -3.81 -13.33 -15.96
CA TYR A 6 -3.96 -14.79 -16.13
C TYR A 6 -4.07 -15.22 -17.61
N GLY A 7 -4.78 -14.42 -18.42
CA GLY A 7 -5.01 -14.70 -19.85
C GLY A 7 -3.85 -14.38 -20.79
N LEU A 8 -2.79 -13.74 -20.30
CA LEU A 8 -1.62 -13.34 -21.11
C LEU A 8 -0.41 -14.25 -20.90
N ASN A 9 -0.50 -15.23 -20.00
CA ASN A 9 0.59 -16.15 -19.71
C ASN A 9 0.59 -17.35 -20.67
N LYS A 10 1.60 -17.45 -21.56
CA LYS A 10 1.92 -18.66 -22.37
C LYS A 10 3.44 -18.92 -22.42
N SER A 11 3.89 -20.17 -22.32
CA SER A 11 5.30 -20.68 -22.36
C SER A 11 5.35 -22.08 -22.99
N SER A 12 6.55 -22.55 -23.30
CA SER A 12 6.86 -23.87 -23.85
C SER A 12 7.53 -24.83 -22.84
N ASN A 13 8.07 -24.32 -21.72
CA ASN A 13 8.77 -25.13 -20.71
C ASN A 13 8.23 -24.82 -19.31
N PRO A 14 7.50 -25.75 -18.65
CA PRO A 14 6.92 -25.51 -17.33
C PRO A 14 8.03 -25.44 -16.26
N PRO A 15 8.00 -24.46 -15.34
CA PRO A 15 8.95 -24.39 -14.23
C PRO A 15 8.70 -25.52 -13.23
N ILE A 16 9.72 -25.91 -12.45
CA ILE A 16 9.52 -26.78 -11.29
C ILE A 16 8.63 -26.03 -10.29
N ILE A 17 7.47 -26.61 -9.95
CA ILE A 17 6.54 -26.02 -8.99
C ILE A 17 6.96 -26.44 -7.58
N PRO A 18 7.35 -25.50 -6.70
CA PRO A 18 7.63 -25.82 -5.31
C PRO A 18 6.34 -26.18 -4.57
N LYS A 19 6.46 -26.78 -3.38
CA LYS A 19 5.30 -26.99 -2.50
C LYS A 19 4.64 -25.65 -2.16
N SER A 20 3.33 -25.67 -1.87
CA SER A 20 2.61 -24.46 -1.44
C SER A 20 3.31 -23.81 -0.25
N PHE A 21 3.40 -22.49 -0.29
CA PHE A 21 4.03 -21.64 0.72
C PHE A 21 3.04 -20.61 1.27
N ASP A 22 1.75 -20.98 1.31
CA ASP A 22 0.65 -20.07 1.64
C ASP A 22 0.02 -20.37 3.01
N ALA A 23 0.72 -21.15 3.85
CA ALA A 23 0.23 -21.51 5.18
C ALA A 23 0.03 -20.26 6.05
N ASN A 24 -1.13 -20.13 6.69
CA ASN A 24 -1.54 -18.98 7.53
C ASN A 24 -1.48 -17.62 6.81
N GLN A 25 -1.58 -17.60 5.47
CA GLN A 25 -1.74 -16.35 4.74
C GLN A 25 -3.13 -15.77 4.98
N PRO A 26 -3.27 -14.43 5.09
CA PRO A 26 -4.57 -13.77 5.12
C PRO A 26 -5.43 -14.11 3.90
N ASP A 27 -6.74 -13.91 4.08
CA ASP A 27 -7.69 -13.99 2.99
C ASP A 27 -7.37 -12.96 1.91
N VAL A 28 -7.77 -13.31 0.68
CA VAL A 28 -7.50 -12.48 -0.49
C VAL A 28 -8.40 -11.25 -0.45
N ILE A 29 -7.79 -10.07 -0.59
CA ILE A 29 -8.50 -8.79 -0.70
C ILE A 29 -8.75 -8.51 -2.17
N THR A 30 -10.03 -8.37 -2.55
CA THR A 30 -10.38 -7.95 -3.91
C THR A 30 -10.28 -6.45 -4.04
N LEU A 31 -9.46 -5.99 -4.99
CA LEU A 31 -9.29 -4.60 -5.36
C LEU A 31 -10.02 -4.33 -6.66
N HIS A 32 -10.72 -3.21 -6.71
CA HIS A 32 -11.45 -2.74 -7.89
C HIS A 32 -10.73 -1.55 -8.53
N PRO A 33 -10.96 -1.27 -9.82
CA PRO A 33 -10.41 -0.11 -10.49
C PRO A 33 -10.81 1.17 -9.77
N PHE A 34 -9.95 2.18 -9.71
CA PHE A 34 -10.32 3.47 -9.10
C PHE A 34 -11.61 4.06 -9.72
N SER A 35 -11.77 3.90 -11.04
CA SER A 35 -12.93 4.32 -11.83
C SER A 35 -14.26 3.65 -11.46
N SER A 36 -14.25 2.53 -10.72
CA SER A 36 -15.48 1.82 -10.37
C SER A 36 -16.25 2.49 -9.23
N ASN A 37 -15.64 3.45 -8.53
CA ASN A 37 -16.22 4.12 -7.37
C ASN A 37 -17.04 5.34 -7.79
N ASN A 38 -18.19 5.54 -7.16
CA ASN A 38 -19.01 6.73 -7.38
C ASN A 38 -18.51 7.89 -6.50
N ILE A 39 -17.54 8.64 -7.00
CA ILE A 39 -16.95 9.78 -6.29
C ILE A 39 -17.67 11.06 -6.71
N SER A 40 -18.14 11.81 -5.72
CA SER A 40 -18.79 13.12 -5.89
C SER A 40 -18.12 14.15 -4.99
N THR A 41 -18.64 15.37 -5.02
CA THR A 41 -18.05 16.50 -4.32
C THR A 41 -19.10 17.13 -3.39
N LYS A 42 -18.74 17.38 -2.12
CA LYS A 42 -19.60 18.04 -1.12
C LYS A 42 -19.06 19.39 -0.65
N SER A 43 -19.77 20.04 0.26
CA SER A 43 -19.34 21.28 0.91
C SER A 43 -17.91 21.18 1.48
N ALA A 44 -17.22 22.31 1.58
CA ALA A 44 -15.85 22.34 2.09
C ALA A 44 -15.85 21.99 3.58
N GLN A 45 -14.89 21.16 4.00
CA GLN A 45 -14.70 20.83 5.40
C GLN A 45 -13.86 21.94 6.06
N PRO A 46 -14.35 22.59 7.14
CA PRO A 46 -13.58 23.58 7.85
C PRO A 46 -12.33 22.96 8.49
N GLU A 47 -11.28 23.75 8.59
CA GLU A 47 -10.10 23.37 9.38
C GLU A 47 -10.48 23.39 10.86
N GLU A 48 -10.13 22.33 11.59
CA GLU A 48 -10.55 22.17 12.98
C GLU A 48 -9.73 23.01 13.96
N ASP A 49 -8.44 23.20 13.68
CA ASP A 49 -7.49 23.93 14.52
C ASP A 49 -6.74 24.94 13.66
N ALA A 50 -6.65 26.21 14.09
CA ALA A 50 -5.95 27.25 13.33
C ALA A 50 -4.42 27.13 13.45
N SER A 51 -3.93 26.37 14.42
CA SER A 51 -2.50 26.18 14.67
C SER A 51 -2.17 24.82 15.30
N VAL A 52 -0.88 24.46 15.26
CA VAL A 52 -0.37 23.26 15.93
C VAL A 52 -0.55 23.37 17.45
N GLU A 53 -0.37 24.57 18.00
CA GLU A 53 -0.53 24.86 19.42
C GLU A 53 -1.98 24.61 19.88
N GLU A 54 -2.98 25.04 19.10
CA GLU A 54 -4.40 24.80 19.38
C GLU A 54 -4.72 23.31 19.35
N ARG A 55 -4.22 22.59 18.34
CA ARG A 55 -4.37 21.13 18.24
C ARG A 55 -3.82 20.41 19.47
N LEU A 56 -2.63 20.80 19.94
CA LEU A 56 -2.00 20.22 21.13
C LEU A 56 -2.74 20.61 22.42
N SER A 57 -3.23 21.84 22.51
CA SER A 57 -4.07 22.31 23.63
C SER A 57 -5.37 21.50 23.72
N ARG A 58 -6.03 21.27 22.59
CA ARG A 58 -7.24 20.44 22.49
C ARG A 58 -6.98 18.99 22.89
N LEU A 59 -5.82 18.45 22.53
CA LEU A 59 -5.39 17.12 22.99
C LEU A 59 -5.18 17.06 24.50
N ARG A 60 -4.55 18.08 25.10
CA ARG A 60 -4.39 18.18 26.58
C ARG A 60 -5.73 18.19 27.28
N LYS A 61 -6.64 19.07 26.86
CA LYS A 61 -7.99 19.18 27.43
C LYS A 61 -8.78 17.87 27.30
N HIS A 62 -8.70 17.20 26.15
CA HIS A 62 -9.33 15.88 25.99
C HIS A 62 -8.73 14.86 26.97
N TYR A 63 -7.41 14.85 27.12
CA TYR A 63 -6.71 13.92 27.98
C TYR A 63 -7.07 14.10 29.47
N GLU A 64 -7.19 15.34 29.92
CA GLU A 64 -7.60 15.66 31.29
C GLU A 64 -9.02 15.17 31.60
N ASN A 65 -9.95 15.28 30.64
CA ASN A 65 -11.36 14.93 30.85
C ASN A 65 -11.67 13.45 30.60
N HIS A 66 -10.99 12.82 29.64
CA HIS A 66 -11.36 11.49 29.12
C HIS A 66 -10.19 10.50 29.00
N GLY A 67 -8.95 10.93 29.27
CA GLY A 67 -7.76 10.11 29.10
C GLY A 67 -7.30 9.98 27.65
N MET A 68 -6.66 8.85 27.32
CA MET A 68 -6.01 8.66 26.02
C MET A 68 -7.01 8.81 24.86
N ARG A 69 -6.65 9.66 23.88
CA ARG A 69 -7.45 9.81 22.65
C ARG A 69 -7.34 8.57 21.78
N ARG A 70 -8.47 8.09 21.28
CA ARG A 70 -8.57 7.01 20.27
C ARG A 70 -8.80 7.63 18.89
N PHE A 71 -7.93 7.33 17.93
CA PHE A 71 -8.02 7.86 16.56
C PHE A 71 -7.99 6.69 15.57
N CYS A 72 -8.92 6.68 14.61
CA CYS A 72 -9.00 5.65 13.59
C CYS A 72 -8.77 6.24 12.20
N GLU A 73 -7.99 5.55 11.39
CA GLU A 73 -7.69 5.87 9.99
C GLU A 73 -8.03 4.70 9.08
N GLY A 74 -8.58 4.99 7.91
CA GLY A 74 -8.99 4.03 6.91
C GLY A 74 -7.97 3.92 5.79
N VAL A 75 -7.33 2.77 5.68
CA VAL A 75 -6.52 2.38 4.53
C VAL A 75 -7.47 1.80 3.49
N MET A 76 -7.95 2.68 2.62
CA MET A 76 -8.82 2.33 1.51
C MET A 76 -7.97 2.01 0.28
N LEU A 77 -8.22 0.86 -0.35
CA LEU A 77 -7.43 0.35 -1.46
C LEU A 77 -8.25 0.29 -2.74
N CYS A 78 -7.60 0.63 -3.85
CA CYS A 78 -8.07 0.36 -5.21
C CYS A 78 -6.88 -0.14 -6.04
N HIS A 79 -7.09 -0.32 -7.35
CA HIS A 79 -5.97 -0.49 -8.25
C HIS A 79 -6.11 0.32 -9.52
N GLU A 80 -4.96 0.54 -10.15
CA GLU A 80 -4.85 0.97 -11.54
C GLU A 80 -3.81 0.06 -12.19
N ASN A 81 -4.09 -0.45 -13.38
CA ASN A 81 -3.19 -1.33 -14.13
C ASN A 81 -2.69 -2.54 -13.31
N SER A 82 -3.59 -3.16 -12.53
CA SER A 82 -3.29 -4.30 -11.63
C SER A 82 -2.19 -4.01 -10.60
N HIS A 83 -2.04 -2.75 -10.20
CA HIS A 83 -1.14 -2.32 -9.14
C HIS A 83 -1.93 -1.69 -7.98
N PRO A 84 -1.67 -2.06 -6.71
CA PRO A 84 -2.41 -1.54 -5.57
C PRO A 84 -2.11 -0.06 -5.34
N HIS A 85 -3.15 0.71 -5.07
CA HIS A 85 -3.09 2.12 -4.72
C HIS A 85 -3.82 2.35 -3.39
N VAL A 86 -3.29 3.25 -2.57
CA VAL A 86 -3.92 3.72 -1.34
C VAL A 86 -4.61 5.03 -1.63
N LEU A 87 -5.85 5.17 -1.17
CA LEU A 87 -6.59 6.41 -1.30
C LEU A 87 -6.26 7.37 -0.16
N LEU A 88 -5.79 8.57 -0.53
CA LEU A 88 -5.38 9.63 0.37
C LEU A 88 -6.19 10.91 0.14
N LEU A 89 -6.39 11.66 1.21
CA LEU A 89 -6.88 13.03 1.17
C LEU A 89 -5.69 13.98 1.11
N GLN A 90 -5.65 14.82 0.07
CA GLN A 90 -4.64 15.86 -0.09
C GLN A 90 -5.21 17.23 0.29
N ILE A 91 -4.49 17.93 1.17
CA ILE A 91 -4.74 19.30 1.62
C ILE A 91 -3.64 20.21 1.06
N ALA A 92 -4.02 21.36 0.51
CA ALA A 92 -3.09 22.41 0.04
C ALA A 92 -1.93 21.88 -0.85
N ASN A 93 -2.21 20.89 -1.70
CA ASN A 93 -1.29 20.25 -2.66
C ASN A 93 -0.03 19.57 -2.09
N SER A 94 0.21 19.60 -0.78
CA SER A 94 1.47 19.13 -0.18
C SER A 94 1.27 18.24 1.04
N PHE A 95 0.10 18.34 1.69
CA PHE A 95 -0.19 17.57 2.88
C PHE A 95 -1.13 16.41 2.56
N HIS A 96 -0.69 15.19 2.88
CA HIS A 96 -1.45 13.97 2.63
C HIS A 96 -1.86 13.33 3.95
N LYS A 97 -3.10 12.83 4.02
CA LYS A 97 -3.59 12.07 5.18
C LYS A 97 -4.52 10.95 4.74
N LEU A 98 -4.59 9.91 5.56
CA LEU A 98 -5.65 8.91 5.45
C LEU A 98 -7.00 9.53 5.87
N PRO A 99 -8.12 9.08 5.30
CA PRO A 99 -9.43 9.39 5.85
C PRO A 99 -9.55 8.82 7.27
N GLY A 100 -10.02 9.62 8.21
CA GLY A 100 -10.06 9.21 9.61
C GLY A 100 -10.42 10.35 10.55
N GLY A 101 -10.51 10.02 11.83
CA GLY A 101 -10.99 10.91 12.88
C GLY A 101 -10.88 10.27 14.26
N TRP A 102 -11.14 11.06 15.30
CA TRP A 102 -11.20 10.53 16.66
C TRP A 102 -12.54 9.87 16.95
N LEU A 103 -12.50 8.90 17.86
CA LEU A 103 -13.68 8.31 18.44
C LEU A 103 -14.15 9.16 19.63
N LYS A 104 -15.46 9.19 19.90
CA LYS A 104 -15.94 9.76 21.17
C LYS A 104 -15.50 8.86 22.34
N PRO A 105 -15.39 9.40 23.57
CA PRO A 105 -14.88 8.64 24.71
C PRO A 105 -15.58 7.30 24.93
N ASP A 106 -16.91 7.28 24.81
CA ASP A 106 -17.76 6.12 25.11
C ASP A 106 -18.20 5.34 23.87
N GLU A 107 -17.69 5.66 22.67
CA GLU A 107 -18.06 4.96 21.44
C GLU A 107 -17.33 3.62 21.27
N ASP A 108 -18.03 2.63 20.71
CA ASP A 108 -17.38 1.42 20.21
C ASP A 108 -16.38 1.76 19.09
N GLU A 109 -15.32 0.97 19.00
CA GLU A 109 -14.22 1.20 18.07
C GLU A 109 -14.66 1.13 16.60
N ILE A 110 -15.44 0.11 16.24
CA ILE A 110 -15.86 -0.14 14.86
C ILE A 110 -17.04 0.77 14.50
N GLU A 111 -18.03 0.88 15.38
CA GLU A 111 -19.19 1.75 15.14
C GLU A 111 -18.81 3.23 15.09
N GLY A 112 -17.95 3.67 16.01
CA GLY A 112 -17.44 5.03 16.02
C GLY A 112 -16.61 5.34 14.77
N PHE A 113 -15.84 4.37 14.27
CA PHE A 113 -15.08 4.58 13.03
C PHE A 113 -15.99 4.62 11.79
N GLN A 114 -17.03 3.78 11.73
CA GLN A 114 -18.05 3.86 10.68
C GLN A 114 -18.73 5.24 10.64
N ARG A 115 -19.12 5.77 11.80
CA ARG A 115 -19.65 7.15 11.94
C ARG A 115 -18.67 8.18 11.40
N VAL A 116 -17.38 8.08 11.75
CA VAL A 116 -16.34 9.00 11.27
C VAL A 116 -16.26 8.97 9.74
N LEU A 117 -16.30 7.79 9.12
CA LEU A 117 -16.27 7.67 7.66
C LEU A 117 -17.55 8.22 7.01
N ASP A 118 -18.71 8.04 7.63
CA ASP A 118 -19.96 8.66 7.18
C ASP A 118 -19.87 10.20 7.25
N GLU A 119 -19.42 10.77 8.36
CA GLU A 119 -19.22 12.23 8.48
C GLU A 119 -18.25 12.78 7.42
N LEU A 120 -17.20 12.02 7.09
CA LEU A 120 -16.21 12.39 6.07
C LEU A 120 -16.76 12.33 4.65
N PHE A 121 -17.54 11.29 4.31
CA PHE A 121 -17.86 10.96 2.92
C PHE A 121 -19.33 10.97 2.54
N GLU A 122 -20.25 11.18 3.48
CA GLU A 122 -21.67 11.26 3.18
C GLU A 122 -22.00 12.59 2.45
N PRO A 123 -22.81 12.55 1.37
CA PRO A 123 -23.29 13.75 0.69
C PRO A 123 -24.11 14.68 1.60
N ASP A 124 -24.02 16.00 1.39
CA ASP A 124 -24.78 17.00 2.16
C ASP A 124 -26.31 16.80 2.04
N SER A 125 -26.78 16.22 0.92
CA SER A 125 -28.20 16.05 0.60
C SER A 125 -28.80 14.71 1.08
N SER A 126 -27.99 13.81 1.66
CA SER A 126 -28.41 12.45 1.97
C SER A 126 -28.58 12.16 3.46
N ALA A 127 -28.72 13.21 4.30
CA ALA A 127 -28.96 13.07 5.74
C ALA A 127 -30.17 12.16 6.02
N GLY A 128 -29.91 10.87 6.31
CA GLY A 128 -30.91 9.86 6.60
C GLY A 128 -31.26 8.88 5.47
N SER A 129 -30.49 8.80 4.38
CA SER A 129 -30.63 7.69 3.43
C SER A 129 -30.01 6.41 4.01
N ASN A 130 -30.63 5.25 3.82
CA ASN A 130 -30.07 3.92 4.14
C ASN A 130 -28.81 3.66 3.31
N SER A 131 -27.71 4.36 3.62
CA SER A 131 -26.44 4.16 2.95
C SER A 131 -25.81 2.87 3.46
N THR A 132 -25.21 2.11 2.55
CA THR A 132 -24.49 0.88 2.89
C THR A 132 -23.44 1.20 3.97
N LYS A 133 -23.47 0.43 5.07
CA LYS A 133 -22.53 0.61 6.18
C LYS A 133 -21.10 0.37 5.68
N TRP A 134 -20.13 1.15 6.16
CA TRP A 134 -18.72 0.89 5.87
C TRP A 134 -18.30 -0.45 6.48
N GLU A 135 -17.65 -1.30 5.68
CA GLU A 135 -16.99 -2.49 6.18
C GLU A 135 -15.63 -2.10 6.76
N ILE A 136 -15.41 -2.40 8.03
CA ILE A 136 -14.11 -2.16 8.70
C ILE A 136 -13.42 -3.51 8.84
N GLY A 137 -12.32 -3.69 8.12
CA GLY A 137 -11.52 -4.92 8.14
C GLY A 137 -10.41 -4.86 9.18
N ASP A 138 -9.34 -5.61 8.90
CA ASP A 138 -8.20 -5.80 9.81
C ASP A 138 -7.52 -4.49 10.23
N ALA A 139 -7.15 -4.40 11.51
CA ALA A 139 -6.21 -3.39 11.98
C ALA A 139 -4.80 -3.73 11.46
N CYS A 140 -4.29 -2.90 10.55
CA CYS A 140 -3.00 -3.12 9.88
C CYS A 140 -1.82 -2.40 10.56
N GLY A 141 -2.08 -1.41 11.42
CA GLY A 141 -1.03 -0.68 12.12
C GLY A 141 -1.54 0.10 13.32
N SER A 142 -0.65 0.41 14.27
CA SER A 142 -0.94 1.24 15.44
C SER A 142 0.23 2.16 15.76
N TRP A 143 -0.07 3.43 15.98
CA TRP A 143 0.89 4.48 16.27
C TRP A 143 0.53 5.19 17.57
N TRP A 144 1.54 5.42 18.40
CA TRP A 144 1.38 5.91 19.76
C TRP A 144 2.00 7.29 19.91
N ARG A 145 1.22 8.21 20.46
CA ARG A 145 1.70 9.52 20.89
C ARG A 145 1.92 9.48 22.39
N VAL A 146 3.17 9.63 22.83
CA VAL A 146 3.52 9.50 24.25
C VAL A 146 3.39 10.82 25.03
N ASN A 147 3.64 11.94 24.35
CA ASN A 147 3.64 13.29 24.91
C ASN A 147 2.67 14.22 24.14
N PHE A 148 2.45 15.43 24.63
CA PHE A 148 1.68 16.45 23.92
C PHE A 148 2.54 17.16 22.87
N GLU A 149 3.04 16.37 21.92
CA GLU A 149 3.95 16.74 20.84
C GLU A 149 3.49 16.04 19.56
N THR A 150 4.05 16.41 18.40
CA THR A 150 3.63 15.88 17.09
C THR A 150 4.16 14.49 16.77
N GLN A 151 5.22 14.04 17.45
CA GLN A 151 5.87 12.75 17.19
C GLN A 151 4.99 11.55 17.54
N LEU A 152 5.04 10.52 16.70
CA LEU A 152 4.36 9.24 16.86
C LEU A 152 5.37 8.08 16.76
N TYR A 153 5.07 6.97 17.43
CA TYR A 153 5.91 5.77 17.46
C TYR A 153 5.10 4.54 17.04
N PRO A 154 5.62 3.63 16.21
CA PRO A 154 4.90 2.41 15.80
C PRO A 154 4.89 1.31 16.88
N TYR A 155 5.20 1.67 18.12
CA TYR A 155 5.20 0.84 19.32
C TYR A 155 5.01 1.76 20.54
N LEU A 156 4.69 1.19 21.69
CA LEU A 156 4.68 1.93 22.95
C LEU A 156 6.11 1.90 23.55
N PRO A 157 6.82 3.04 23.66
CA PRO A 157 8.18 3.06 24.19
C PRO A 157 8.27 2.60 25.65
N THR A 158 9.46 2.15 26.06
CA THR A 158 9.74 1.67 27.42
C THR A 158 9.39 2.73 28.46
N HIS A 159 8.87 2.28 29.61
CA HIS A 159 8.46 3.12 30.76
C HIS A 159 7.27 4.06 30.50
N VAL A 160 6.66 4.04 29.31
CA VAL A 160 5.43 4.80 29.03
C VAL A 160 4.22 3.98 29.48
N THR A 161 3.56 4.44 30.54
CA THR A 161 2.31 3.81 31.05
C THR A 161 1.05 4.57 30.66
N ARG A 162 1.20 5.81 30.20
CA ARG A 162 0.10 6.77 29.96
C ARG A 162 0.29 7.54 28.65
N PRO A 163 0.18 6.88 27.48
CA PRO A 163 0.19 7.55 26.18
C PRO A 163 -1.00 8.52 26.05
N LYS A 164 -0.84 9.54 25.20
CA LYS A 164 -1.83 10.61 24.99
C LYS A 164 -2.79 10.31 23.85
N GLU A 165 -2.35 9.57 22.84
CA GLU A 165 -3.15 9.18 21.68
C GLU A 165 -2.69 7.81 21.17
N CYS A 166 -3.65 6.94 20.84
CA CYS A 166 -3.44 5.74 20.05
C CYS A 166 -4.16 5.93 18.72
N LYS A 167 -3.40 5.90 17.63
CA LYS A 167 -3.90 5.99 16.27
C LYS A 167 -3.83 4.62 15.62
N LYS A 168 -4.98 4.05 15.26
CA LYS A 168 -5.08 2.75 14.61
C LYS A 168 -5.46 2.91 13.14
N MET A 169 -4.84 2.11 12.28
CA MET A 169 -5.10 2.05 10.84
C MET A 169 -5.86 0.76 10.53
N TYR A 170 -7.01 0.87 9.88
CA TYR A 170 -7.84 -0.27 9.47
C TYR A 170 -7.88 -0.38 7.96
N LEU A 171 -7.85 -1.59 7.45
CA LEU A 171 -8.23 -1.83 6.08
C LEU A 171 -9.73 -1.54 5.90
N VAL A 172 -10.08 -0.73 4.91
CA VAL A 172 -11.48 -0.41 4.60
C VAL A 172 -11.72 -0.71 3.13
N PRO A 173 -12.38 -1.84 2.80
CA PRO A 173 -12.81 -2.12 1.44
C PRO A 173 -13.69 -1.01 0.89
N LEU A 174 -13.49 -0.66 -0.38
CA LEU A 174 -14.33 0.35 -1.01
C LEU A 174 -15.70 -0.23 -1.37
N PRO A 175 -16.78 0.52 -1.13
CA PRO A 175 -18.16 0.10 -1.42
C PRO A 175 -18.53 0.14 -2.91
N GLN A 176 -17.57 0.43 -3.81
CA GLN A 176 -17.74 0.42 -5.26
C GLN A 176 -18.92 1.30 -5.73
N LYS A 177 -19.89 0.72 -6.44
CA LYS A 177 -21.08 1.41 -6.97
C LYS A 177 -22.22 1.51 -5.96
N ASP A 178 -22.12 0.82 -4.82
CA ASP A 178 -23.22 0.72 -3.84
C ASP A 178 -23.30 1.95 -2.93
N LYS A 179 -22.25 2.76 -2.87
CA LYS A 179 -22.21 3.99 -2.06
C LYS A 179 -21.54 5.12 -2.82
N ILE A 180 -22.12 6.32 -2.70
CA ILE A 180 -21.51 7.56 -3.20
C ILE A 180 -20.51 8.06 -2.16
N ILE A 181 -19.27 8.29 -2.57
CA ILE A 181 -18.21 8.88 -1.74
C ILE A 181 -18.14 10.37 -2.07
N ALA A 182 -18.69 11.22 -1.22
CA ALA A 182 -18.71 12.65 -1.40
C ALA A 182 -17.51 13.32 -0.71
N VAL A 183 -16.55 13.75 -1.50
CA VAL A 183 -15.29 14.35 -1.02
C VAL A 183 -15.46 15.86 -0.84
N PRO A 184 -15.00 16.47 0.27
CA PRO A 184 -15.05 17.92 0.46
C PRO A 184 -14.29 18.71 -0.62
N LYS A 185 -14.86 19.81 -1.14
CA LYS A 185 -14.27 20.64 -2.23
C LYS A 185 -12.86 21.14 -1.98
N ASN A 186 -12.47 21.33 -0.73
CA ASN A 186 -11.15 21.81 -0.33
C ASN A 186 -10.11 20.69 -0.20
N LEU A 187 -10.51 19.43 -0.41
CA LEU A 187 -9.66 18.25 -0.40
C LEU A 187 -9.64 17.61 -1.80
N LYS A 188 -8.52 17.00 -2.15
CA LYS A 188 -8.45 16.10 -3.31
C LYS A 188 -8.36 14.67 -2.82
N PHE A 189 -9.07 13.76 -3.49
CA PHE A 189 -9.00 12.33 -3.22
C PHE A 189 -8.12 11.69 -4.28
N LEU A 190 -6.97 11.17 -3.86
CA LEU A 190 -5.92 10.69 -4.74
C LEU A 190 -5.68 9.20 -4.52
N ALA A 191 -5.56 8.45 -5.61
CA ALA A 191 -5.02 7.09 -5.60
C ALA A 191 -3.50 7.16 -5.72
N VAL A 192 -2.77 6.85 -4.64
CA VAL A 192 -1.30 6.88 -4.62
C VAL A 192 -0.77 5.44 -4.66
N PRO A 193 0.05 5.07 -5.65
CA PRO A 193 0.60 3.72 -5.77
C PRO A 193 1.53 3.39 -4.61
N LEU A 194 1.59 2.12 -4.21
CA LEU A 194 2.48 1.69 -3.12
C LEU A 194 3.97 2.02 -3.36
N TYR A 195 4.44 2.00 -4.61
CA TYR A 195 5.84 2.34 -4.92
C TYR A 195 6.18 3.82 -4.68
N GLU A 196 5.20 4.71 -4.73
CA GLU A 196 5.41 6.14 -4.45
C GLU A 196 5.46 6.41 -2.94
N LEU A 197 4.75 5.60 -2.15
CA LEU A 197 4.77 5.65 -0.69
C LEU A 197 6.03 4.99 -0.11
N TYR A 198 6.49 3.89 -0.70
CA TYR A 198 7.58 3.08 -0.15
C TYR A 198 8.84 3.91 0.11
N GLU A 199 9.28 3.92 1.38
CA GLU A 199 10.48 4.65 1.85
C GLU A 199 10.46 6.17 1.58
N ASN A 200 9.30 6.76 1.26
CA ASN A 200 9.17 8.18 0.92
C ASN A 200 8.62 9.04 2.06
N ALA A 201 9.27 8.95 3.23
CA ALA A 201 8.85 9.68 4.43
C ALA A 201 9.03 11.20 4.33
N SER A 202 9.87 11.69 3.43
CA SER A 202 10.07 13.14 3.21
C SER A 202 8.83 13.79 2.59
N ALA A 203 8.13 13.11 1.69
CA ALA A 203 6.92 13.62 1.05
C ALA A 203 5.63 13.26 1.79
N PHE A 204 5.54 12.03 2.33
CA PHE A 204 4.30 11.50 2.91
C PHE A 204 4.31 11.34 4.44
N GLY A 205 5.45 11.58 5.08
CA GLY A 205 5.63 11.30 6.49
C GLY A 205 5.81 9.80 6.79
N PRO A 206 6.28 9.45 8.00
CA PRO A 206 6.69 8.08 8.34
C PRO A 206 5.51 7.09 8.38
N GLN A 207 4.31 7.55 8.71
CA GLN A 207 3.11 6.71 8.81
C GLN A 207 2.68 6.18 7.43
N LEU A 208 2.54 7.07 6.45
CA LEU A 208 2.10 6.72 5.10
C LEU A 208 3.20 5.96 4.35
N ALA A 209 4.46 6.36 4.53
CA ALA A 209 5.59 5.68 3.90
C ALA A 209 5.79 4.23 4.41
N ALA A 210 5.24 3.91 5.60
CA ALA A 210 5.25 2.56 6.15
C ALA A 210 4.11 1.67 5.62
N LEU A 211 3.07 2.23 4.97
CA LEU A 211 1.91 1.46 4.50
C LEU A 211 2.27 0.25 3.62
N PRO A 212 3.22 0.33 2.67
CA PRO A 212 3.61 -0.86 1.89
C PRO A 212 4.10 -2.01 2.76
N HIS A 213 4.77 -1.74 3.90
CA HIS A 213 5.22 -2.77 4.83
C HIS A 213 4.03 -3.44 5.56
N TYR A 214 3.03 -2.66 5.98
CA TYR A 214 1.83 -3.20 6.61
C TYR A 214 0.97 -4.00 5.64
N LEU A 215 0.95 -3.59 4.36
CA LEU A 215 0.15 -4.21 3.33
C LEU A 215 0.80 -5.45 2.70
N ALA A 216 2.12 -5.62 2.85
CA ALA A 216 2.88 -6.73 2.27
C ALA A 216 2.43 -8.13 2.74
N ARG A 217 1.72 -8.24 3.87
CA ARG A 217 1.16 -9.52 4.35
C ARG A 217 -0.09 -9.96 3.59
N TYR A 218 -0.76 -9.06 2.87
CA TYR A 218 -2.04 -9.38 2.21
C TYR A 218 -1.82 -9.86 0.79
N ARG A 219 -2.78 -10.68 0.32
CA ARG A 219 -2.88 -11.09 -1.08
C ARG A 219 -3.95 -10.24 -1.76
N PHE A 220 -3.62 -9.67 -2.90
CA PHE A 220 -4.53 -8.83 -3.67
C PHE A 220 -5.03 -9.55 -4.91
N GLN A 221 -6.34 -9.54 -5.12
CA GLN A 221 -6.97 -9.94 -6.38
C GLN A 221 -7.46 -8.68 -7.09
N TYR A 222 -7.02 -8.46 -8.31
CA TYR A 222 -7.41 -7.30 -9.12
C TYR A 222 -8.53 -7.73 -10.06
N VAL A 223 -9.62 -6.96 -10.12
CA VAL A 223 -10.75 -7.25 -11.01
C VAL A 223 -11.03 -6.10 -11.97
N ASP A 224 -11.68 -6.37 -13.08
CA ASP A 224 -12.18 -5.30 -13.97
C ASP A 224 -13.51 -4.72 -13.47
N ASP A 225 -14.05 -3.71 -14.17
CA ASP A 225 -15.35 -3.09 -13.85
C ASP A 225 -16.55 -4.05 -13.91
N LYS A 226 -16.36 -5.25 -14.46
CA LYS A 226 -17.37 -6.32 -14.57
C LYS A 226 -17.15 -7.42 -13.53
N GLY A 227 -16.13 -7.32 -12.68
CA GLY A 227 -15.80 -8.30 -11.65
C GLY A 227 -14.96 -9.48 -12.15
N ASN A 228 -14.44 -9.45 -13.37
CA ASN A 228 -13.56 -10.50 -13.87
C ASN A 228 -12.17 -10.35 -13.27
N VAL A 229 -11.57 -11.45 -12.79
CA VAL A 229 -10.21 -11.45 -12.24
C VAL A 229 -9.19 -11.17 -13.34
N LEU A 230 -8.45 -10.08 -13.19
CA LEU A 230 -7.35 -9.67 -14.06
C LEU A 230 -6.05 -10.34 -13.64
N ALA A 231 -5.71 -10.20 -12.35
CA ALA A 231 -4.48 -10.70 -11.78
C ALA A 231 -4.66 -10.98 -10.27
N VAL A 232 -3.76 -11.76 -9.70
CA VAL A 232 -3.65 -11.97 -8.26
C VAL A 232 -2.18 -11.76 -7.88
N THR A 233 -1.91 -11.10 -6.77
CA THR A 233 -0.56 -10.85 -6.26
C THR A 233 -0.48 -11.16 -4.75
N PRO A 234 0.43 -12.05 -4.31
CA PRO A 234 1.24 -12.94 -5.14
C PRO A 234 0.34 -13.88 -5.96
N GLY A 235 0.67 -14.06 -7.25
CA GLY A 235 -0.13 -14.91 -8.14
C GLY A 235 -0.18 -16.35 -7.62
N PRO A 236 -1.22 -17.13 -7.96
CA PRO A 236 -1.27 -18.52 -7.54
C PRO A 236 -0.02 -19.28 -7.99
N ALA A 237 0.27 -20.39 -7.29
CA ALA A 237 1.24 -21.35 -7.78
C ALA A 237 0.91 -21.65 -9.26
N PRO A 238 1.91 -21.69 -10.16
CA PRO A 238 1.65 -22.12 -11.52
C PRO A 238 0.94 -23.48 -11.46
N GLU A 239 -0.17 -23.66 -12.18
CA GLU A 239 -0.70 -25.01 -12.42
C GLU A 239 0.41 -25.85 -13.07
N GLU A 240 0.44 -27.17 -12.85
CA GLU A 240 1.50 -28.06 -13.39
C GLU A 240 1.76 -27.88 -14.89
N ASP A 241 0.75 -27.42 -15.62
CA ASP A 241 0.81 -27.19 -17.07
C ASP A 241 0.83 -25.69 -17.47
N ALA A 242 0.82 -24.76 -16.51
CA ALA A 242 0.81 -23.32 -16.76
C ALA A 242 2.20 -22.79 -17.14
N ARG A 243 2.19 -21.85 -18.08
CA ARG A 243 3.29 -21.61 -18.99
C ARG A 243 3.39 -20.07 -19.15
N THR A 244 4.50 -19.39 -18.80
CA THR A 244 4.61 -17.89 -18.73
C THR A 244 5.60 -17.20 -19.73
N ARG A 245 5.15 -16.15 -20.45
CA ARG A 245 5.94 -15.06 -21.09
C ARG A 245 5.02 -13.83 -21.34
N LEU A 246 5.59 -12.63 -21.48
CA LEU A 246 4.93 -11.32 -21.61
C LEU A 246 4.78 -10.92 -23.09
N ASP A 247 3.55 -10.82 -23.61
CA ASP A 247 3.26 -10.41 -24.99
C ASP A 247 2.90 -8.91 -25.10
N ASP A 248 3.58 -8.03 -24.35
CA ASP A 248 3.42 -6.57 -24.49
C ASP A 248 4.64 -5.96 -25.23
N PRO A 249 4.44 -5.37 -26.43
CA PRO A 249 5.51 -4.76 -27.22
C PRO A 249 6.31 -3.67 -26.48
N ARG A 250 5.76 -3.09 -25.40
CA ARG A 250 6.42 -2.05 -24.60
C ARG A 250 7.50 -2.58 -23.65
N PHE A 251 7.51 -3.89 -23.38
CA PHE A 251 8.41 -4.52 -22.41
C PHE A 251 9.39 -5.52 -23.05
N VAL A 252 9.30 -5.75 -24.36
CA VAL A 252 10.25 -6.57 -25.10
C VAL A 252 11.35 -5.65 -25.64
N GLY A 253 12.52 -5.65 -25.00
CA GLY A 253 13.68 -4.93 -25.50
C GLY A 253 13.98 -5.28 -26.97
N GLN A 254 14.13 -4.28 -27.82
CA GLN A 254 14.48 -4.46 -29.23
C GLN A 254 15.80 -5.24 -29.34
N ALA A 255 15.74 -6.47 -29.82
CA ALA A 255 16.92 -7.20 -30.25
C ALA A 255 17.43 -6.56 -31.55
N VAL A 256 18.66 -6.03 -31.52
CA VAL A 256 19.38 -5.56 -32.70
C VAL A 256 19.77 -6.79 -33.55
N PRO A 257 19.41 -6.87 -34.84
CA PRO A 257 19.80 -7.99 -35.68
C PRO A 257 21.27 -7.83 -36.11
N THR A 258 22.11 -8.81 -35.78
CA THR A 258 23.46 -8.94 -36.37
C THR A 258 23.38 -9.86 -37.58
N ASN A 259 23.51 -9.29 -38.78
CA ASN A 259 23.75 -10.04 -40.01
C ASN A 259 25.26 -10.27 -40.16
N GLY A 260 25.65 -11.50 -40.51
CA GLY A 260 27.01 -11.81 -40.93
C GLY A 260 27.27 -13.31 -41.05
N GLU A 261 26.98 -13.88 -42.22
CA GLU A 261 27.49 -15.18 -42.66
C GLU A 261 29.02 -15.12 -42.83
N VAL A 262 29.76 -16.11 -42.31
CA VAL A 262 31.02 -16.57 -42.92
C VAL A 262 31.13 -18.09 -42.77
N ASN A 263 31.31 -18.75 -43.91
CA ASN A 263 31.49 -20.18 -44.12
C ASN A 263 32.82 -20.73 -43.56
N GLY A 264 32.76 -21.96 -43.04
CA GLY A 264 33.66 -23.09 -43.32
C GLY A 264 35.15 -23.02 -42.95
N SER A 265 35.59 -23.90 -42.03
CA SER A 265 36.59 -24.94 -42.30
C SER A 265 36.95 -25.70 -41.01
N ALA A 266 37.10 -27.02 -41.15
CA ALA A 266 37.61 -27.92 -40.12
C ALA A 266 39.13 -27.96 -40.18
N ILE A 267 39.82 -27.84 -39.03
CA ILE A 267 41.16 -28.41 -38.82
C ILE A 267 41.26 -28.91 -37.37
N ASP A 268 41.74 -30.14 -37.26
CA ASP A 268 41.98 -30.96 -36.08
C ASP A 268 43.35 -30.65 -35.42
N HIS A 269 43.52 -31.19 -34.21
CA HIS A 269 44.75 -31.59 -33.53
C HIS A 269 45.49 -30.65 -32.54
N SER A 270 45.41 -31.09 -31.28
CA SER A 270 46.50 -31.37 -30.32
C SER A 270 47.40 -30.24 -29.83
N GLY A 271 47.42 -30.04 -28.51
CA GLY A 271 48.48 -29.33 -27.80
C GLY A 271 48.21 -29.21 -26.30
N GLN A 272 48.92 -30.00 -25.49
CA GLN A 272 48.91 -30.00 -24.03
C GLN A 272 49.66 -28.76 -23.44
N PRO A 273 49.70 -28.56 -22.10
CA PRO A 273 49.57 -27.27 -21.43
C PRO A 273 50.90 -26.57 -21.17
N ASN A 274 50.85 -25.27 -20.84
CA ASN A 274 51.98 -24.55 -20.23
C ASN A 274 51.60 -23.94 -18.88
N GLN A 275 52.51 -24.17 -17.93
CA GLN A 275 52.59 -23.70 -16.54
C GLN A 275 53.19 -22.28 -16.42
N ALA A 276 53.12 -21.77 -15.18
CA ALA A 276 53.73 -20.56 -14.60
C ALA A 276 52.92 -19.26 -14.83
N ASP A 277 52.73 -18.34 -13.90
CA ASP A 277 53.43 -17.97 -12.65
C ASP A 277 52.37 -17.18 -11.80
N GLY A 278 52.22 -17.32 -10.48
CA GLY A 278 53.14 -16.79 -9.48
C GLY A 278 52.93 -15.28 -9.28
N GLY A 279 52.03 -14.86 -8.38
CA GLY A 279 51.81 -13.43 -8.10
C GLY A 279 50.79 -13.15 -6.99
N ASP A 280 51.24 -13.28 -5.73
CA ASP A 280 50.55 -12.83 -4.53
C ASP A 280 50.30 -11.31 -4.56
N ILE A 281 49.11 -10.87 -4.15
CA ILE A 281 48.81 -9.45 -3.87
C ILE A 281 48.53 -9.31 -2.38
N GLU A 282 49.48 -8.66 -1.69
CA GLU A 282 49.41 -8.20 -0.30
C GLU A 282 48.24 -7.24 -0.07
N MET A 283 47.56 -7.41 1.07
CA MET A 283 46.65 -6.43 1.65
C MET A 283 47.42 -5.59 2.68
N PRO A 284 47.34 -4.24 2.67
CA PRO A 284 47.86 -3.46 3.77
C PRO A 284 46.80 -3.25 4.87
N GLU A 285 47.17 -3.62 6.09
CA GLU A 285 46.49 -3.27 7.33
C GLU A 285 46.76 -1.82 7.76
N SER A 286 45.72 -1.26 8.41
CA SER A 286 45.76 -0.31 9.53
C SER A 286 46.14 1.16 9.30
N ASN A 287 45.26 2.04 9.79
CA ASN A 287 45.64 2.82 10.97
C ASN A 287 44.43 3.33 11.76
N GLN A 288 44.50 3.11 13.07
CA GLN A 288 43.71 3.78 14.11
C GLN A 288 44.25 5.20 14.32
N VAL A 289 43.35 6.17 14.52
CA VAL A 289 43.32 7.12 15.66
C VAL A 289 41.86 7.47 15.91
#